data_AF-A0A4Y2IXW7-F1
#
_entry.id   AF-A0A4Y2IXW7-F1
#
_cell.length_a   1.000
_cell.length_b   1.000
_cell.length_c   1.000
_cell.angle_alpha   90.00
_cell.angle_beta   90.00
_cell.angle_gamma   90.00
#
_symmetry.space_group_name_H-M   'P 1'
#
loop_
_entity.id
_entity.type
_entity.pdbx_description
1 polymer ?
#
loop_
_entity_poly.entity_id
_entity_poly.type
_entity_poly.pdbx_seq_one_letter_code
_entity_poly.pdbx_strand_id
1 'polypeptide(L)'
;MFNFNRCVPHELTAEDKHKRKAACLDLLRDQTKEKILDRIATCDEKWVYYNNTSLKGGWSAPGESAGSVARHALTRRRFSVSGGIATELSTTKNS
;
A
#
# COMPACT_ATOMS: atom_id res chain seq x y z
N MET A 1 20.63 -13.01 10.06
CA MET A 1 19.34 -13.62 9.68
C MET A 1 18.27 -12.54 9.83
N PHE A 2 17.81 -11.92 8.75
CA PHE A 2 16.92 -10.76 8.81
C PHE A 2 15.50 -11.21 9.15
N ASN A 3 15.15 -11.12 10.43
CA ASN A 3 13.80 -11.40 10.92
C ASN A 3 13.04 -10.06 10.96
N PHE A 4 12.47 -9.66 9.83
CA PHE A 4 11.41 -8.67 9.87
C PHE A 4 10.10 -9.42 10.13
N ASN A 5 9.32 -8.96 11.11
CA ASN A 5 7.88 -9.24 11.22
C ASN A 5 7.16 -8.68 9.97
N ARG A 6 7.44 -9.24 8.79
CA ARG A 6 7.00 -8.72 7.50
C ARG A 6 6.13 -9.74 6.82
N CYS A 7 4.82 -9.49 6.84
CA CYS A 7 3.89 -10.18 5.96
C CYS A 7 4.23 -9.79 4.52
N VAL A 8 4.83 -10.73 3.78
CA VAL A 8 4.99 -10.60 2.33
C VAL A 8 3.72 -11.19 1.70
N PRO A 9 2.97 -10.43 0.88
CA PRO A 9 1.67 -10.87 0.37
C PRO A 9 1.72 -12.18 -0.42
N HIS A 10 2.85 -12.47 -1.08
CA HIS A 10 3.04 -13.66 -1.87
C HIS A 10 4.53 -14.02 -1.95
N GLU A 11 4.84 -15.31 -1.76
CA GLU A 11 6.14 -15.88 -2.11
C GLU A 11 6.37 -15.87 -3.62
N LEU A 12 7.37 -15.12 -4.07
CA LEU A 12 7.71 -14.98 -5.48
C LEU A 12 8.60 -16.13 -5.95
N THR A 13 8.32 -16.66 -7.14
CA THR A 13 9.23 -17.58 -7.83
C THR A 13 10.52 -16.86 -8.25
N ALA A 14 11.55 -17.62 -8.62
CA ALA A 14 12.79 -17.03 -9.15
C ALA A 14 12.53 -16.21 -10.43
N GLU A 15 11.60 -16.68 -11.27
CA GLU A 15 11.18 -16.00 -12.49
C GLU A 15 10.44 -14.69 -12.19
N ASP A 16 9.50 -14.68 -11.24
CA ASP A 16 8.79 -13.46 -10.84
C ASP A 16 9.75 -12.39 -10.30
N LYS A 17 10.74 -12.81 -9.51
CA LYS A 17 11.78 -11.90 -9.01
C LYS A 17 12.59 -11.32 -10.17
N HIS A 18 12.94 -12.14 -11.16
CA HIS A 18 13.66 -11.69 -12.34
C HIS A 18 12.83 -10.69 -13.16
N LYS A 19 11.57 -11.02 -13.47
CA LYS A 19 10.65 -10.15 -14.21
C LYS A 19 10.46 -8.80 -13.51
N ARG A 20 10.20 -8.82 -12.20
CA ARG A 20 10.06 -7.59 -11.39
C ARG A 20 11.34 -6.75 -11.42
N LYS A 21 12.52 -7.38 -11.28
CA LYS A 21 13.79 -6.66 -11.33
C LYS A 21 14.03 -6.02 -12.70
N ALA A 22 13.78 -6.75 -13.78
CA ALA A 22 13.93 -6.25 -15.14
C ALA A 22 13.01 -5.04 -15.39
N ALA A 23 11.72 -5.17 -15.06
CA ALA A 23 10.75 -4.08 -15.20
C ALA A 23 11.15 -2.83 -14.39
N CYS A 24 11.63 -3.00 -13.15
CA CYS A 24 12.11 -1.87 -12.34
C CYS A 24 13.32 -1.17 -12.97
N LEU A 25 14.26 -1.94 -13.56
CA LEU A 25 15.44 -1.37 -14.21
C LEU A 25 15.07 -0.59 -15.48
N ASP A 26 14.14 -1.10 -16.28
CA ASP A 26 13.63 -0.41 -17.46
C ASP A 26 12.92 0.90 -17.07
N LEU A 27 12.00 0.85 -16.10
CA LEU A 27 11.31 2.06 -15.60
C LEU A 27 12.29 3.10 -15.05
N LEU A 28 13.35 2.66 -14.37
CA LEU A 28 14.38 3.56 -13.86
C LEU A 28 15.18 4.21 -14.98
N ARG A 29 15.56 3.43 -16.00
CA ARG A 29 16.25 3.95 -17.19
C ARG A 29 15.37 4.96 -17.94
N ASP A 30 14.08 4.68 -18.04
CA ASP A 30 13.17 5.55 -18.76
C ASP A 30 12.92 6.83 -17.96
N GLN A 31 12.84 6.75 -16.63
CA GLN A 31 12.76 7.92 -15.74
C GLN A 31 14.03 8.80 -15.73
N THR A 32 15.22 8.22 -15.98
CA THR A 32 16.45 9.02 -16.09
C THR A 32 16.58 9.71 -17.45
N LYS A 33 15.94 9.16 -18.50
CA LYS A 33 15.91 9.76 -19.83
C LYS A 33 14.80 10.80 -19.98
N GLU A 34 13.62 10.51 -19.44
CA GLU A 34 12.42 11.33 -19.50
C GLU A 34 11.73 11.39 -18.15
N LYS A 35 11.02 12.48 -17.84
CA LYS A 35 10.22 12.59 -16.60
C LYS A 35 8.90 11.81 -16.73
N ILE A 36 8.97 10.48 -16.78
CA ILE A 36 7.79 9.61 -16.97
C ILE A 36 6.83 9.68 -15.78
N LEU A 37 7.31 9.85 -14.55
CA LEU A 37 6.46 9.87 -13.34
C LEU A 37 5.41 10.98 -13.36
N ASP A 38 5.71 12.14 -13.97
CA ASP A 38 4.78 13.27 -14.07
C ASP A 38 3.60 12.98 -15.02
N ARG A 39 3.73 11.93 -15.85
CA ARG A 39 2.72 11.52 -16.84
C ARG A 39 1.94 10.28 -16.41
N ILE A 40 2.34 9.61 -15.34
CA ILE A 40 1.69 8.38 -14.90
C ILE A 40 0.43 8.75 -14.10
N ALA A 41 -0.72 8.33 -14.61
CA ALA A 41 -1.94 8.20 -13.83
C ALA A 41 -1.99 6.78 -13.25
N THR A 42 -2.17 6.65 -11.93
CA THR A 42 -2.36 5.35 -11.28
C THR A 42 -3.80 5.22 -10.79
N CYS A 43 -4.35 4.01 -10.84
CA CYS A 43 -5.64 3.68 -10.27
C CYS A 43 -5.60 2.29 -9.61
N ASP A 44 -6.40 2.11 -8.57
CA ASP A 44 -6.56 0.82 -7.90
C ASP A 44 -7.96 0.73 -7.26
N GLU A 45 -8.45 -0.50 -7.10
CA GLU A 45 -9.72 -0.78 -6.42
C GLU A 45 -9.45 -1.34 -5.02
N LYS A 46 -10.04 -0.72 -4.00
CA LYS A 46 -9.91 -1.17 -2.62
C LYS A 46 -11.26 -1.51 -2.01
N TRP A 47 -11.31 -2.65 -1.33
CA TRP A 47 -12.45 -3.03 -0.49
C TRP A 47 -12.43 -2.27 0.84
N VAL A 48 -13.52 -1.58 1.15
CA VAL A 48 -13.72 -0.90 2.43
C VAL A 48 -14.82 -1.63 3.21
N TYR A 49 -14.49 -2.07 4.42
CA TYR A 49 -15.44 -2.70 5.35
C TYR A 49 -16.14 -1.64 6.19
N TYR A 50 -17.44 -1.79 6.41
CA TYR A 50 -18.22 -0.87 7.24
C TYR A 50 -17.73 -0.84 8.69
N ASN A 51 -17.41 -2.01 9.26
CA ASN A 51 -16.89 -2.13 10.61
C ASN A 51 -15.39 -2.49 10.55
N ASN A 52 -14.56 -1.53 10.17
CA ASN A 52 -13.11 -1.64 10.25
C ASN A 52 -12.64 -1.17 11.64
N THR A 53 -13.10 -1.82 12.71
CA THR A 53 -12.52 -1.56 14.04
C THR A 53 -11.02 -1.81 13.93
N SER A 54 -10.20 -0.90 14.44
CA SER A 54 -8.79 -1.20 14.68
C SER A 54 -8.66 -1.66 16.13
N LEU A 55 -7.69 -2.54 16.40
CA LEU A 55 -7.30 -2.81 17.78
C LEU A 55 -6.79 -1.49 18.37
N LYS A 56 -7.58 -0.84 19.22
CA LYS A 56 -7.13 0.32 19.97
C LYS A 56 -6.17 -0.19 21.04
N GLY A 57 -4.88 0.12 20.90
CA GLY A 57 -3.92 -0.09 21.96
C GLY A 57 -4.34 0.74 23.18
N GLY A 58 -4.51 0.09 24.32
CA GLY A 58 -4.72 0.73 25.61
C GLY A 58 -3.45 0.65 26.45
N TRP A 59 -3.21 1.67 27.27
CA TRP A 59 -2.20 1.61 28.33
C TRP A 59 -2.87 1.07 29.59
N SER A 60 -2.32 0.02 30.18
CA SER A 60 -2.78 -0.56 31.46
C SER A 60 -1.60 -0.67 32.42
N ALA A 61 -1.87 -0.62 33.73
CA ALA A 61 -0.81 -0.76 34.72
C ALA A 61 -0.21 -2.19 34.68
N PRO A 62 1.05 -2.37 35.11
CA PRO A 62 1.64 -3.70 35.22
C PRO A 62 0.79 -4.62 36.10
N GLY A 63 0.28 -5.72 35.53
CA GLY A 63 -0.59 -6.68 36.23
C GLY A 63 -2.09 -6.48 36.03
N GLU A 64 -2.51 -5.38 35.40
CA GLU A 64 -3.92 -5.18 35.00
C GLU A 64 -4.19 -5.79 33.63
N SER A 65 -5.35 -6.44 33.47
CA SER A 65 -5.78 -6.94 32.17
C SER A 65 -6.21 -5.78 31.28
N ALA A 66 -5.61 -5.71 30.08
CA ALA A 66 -6.11 -4.82 29.04
C ALA A 66 -7.54 -5.23 28.67
N GLY A 67 -8.46 -4.27 28.58
CA GLY A 67 -9.85 -4.52 28.19
C GLY A 67 -9.93 -5.29 26.87
N SER A 68 -10.80 -6.29 26.80
CA SER A 68 -10.95 -7.09 25.58
C SER A 68 -11.62 -6.27 24.48
N VAL A 69 -11.04 -6.29 23.29
CA VAL A 69 -11.68 -5.74 22.08
C VAL A 69 -12.37 -6.90 21.39
N ALA A 70 -13.66 -6.73 21.06
CA ALA A 70 -14.40 -7.72 20.28
C ALA A 70 -13.65 -8.01 18.97
N ARG A 71 -13.41 -9.29 18.66
CA ARG A 71 -12.77 -9.71 17.41
C ARG A 71 -13.55 -9.12 16.24
N HIS A 72 -12.85 -8.72 15.19
CA HIS A 72 -13.51 -8.28 13.96
C HIS A 72 -14.46 -9.37 13.46
N ALA A 73 -15.76 -9.12 13.60
CA ALA A 73 -16.74 -9.90 12.87
C ALA A 73 -16.59 -9.48 11.41
N LEU A 74 -16.11 -10.39 10.56
CA LEU A 74 -16.12 -10.22 9.11
C LEU A 74 -17.58 -10.14 8.66
N THR A 75 -18.17 -8.96 8.79
CA THR A 75 -19.51 -8.69 8.30
C THR A 75 -19.44 -8.67 6.78
N ARG A 76 -20.35 -9.38 6.12
CA ARG A 76 -20.41 -9.45 4.64
C ARG A 76 -20.68 -8.09 3.96
N ARG A 77 -20.97 -7.04 4.73
CA ARG A 77 -21.14 -5.69 4.21
C ARG A 77 -19.76 -5.07 3.97
N ARG A 78 -19.44 -4.88 2.70
CA ARG A 78 -18.31 -4.10 2.19
C ARG A 78 -18.76 -3.40 0.91
N PHE A 79 -18.06 -2.34 0.55
CA PHE A 79 -18.20 -1.69 -0.75
C PHE A 79 -16.82 -1.55 -1.37
N SER A 80 -16.77 -1.47 -2.70
CA SER A 80 -15.54 -1.14 -3.39
C SER A 80 -15.45 0.34 -3.66
N VAL A 81 -14.23 0.84 -3.62
CA VAL A 81 -13.88 2.22 -3.97
C VAL A 81 -12.81 2.15 -5.04
N SER A 82 -13.07 2.78 -6.18
CA SER A 82 -12.08 3.03 -7.23
C SER A 82 -11.60 4.47 -7.12
N GLY A 83 -10.29 4.69 -7.11
CA GLY A 83 -9.70 6.02 -7.13
C GLY A 83 -8.47 6.07 -8.02
N GLY A 84 -8.12 7.27 -8.50
CA GLY A 84 -6.88 7.49 -9.23
C GLY A 84 -6.22 8.80 -8.84
N ILE A 85 -4.90 8.83 -8.94
CA ILE A 85 -4.08 10.04 -8.73
C ILE A 85 -3.25 10.31 -9.98
N ALA A 86 -3.16 11.57 -10.36
CA ALA A 86 -2.31 12.07 -11.43
C ALA A 86 -1.52 13.26 -10.92
N THR A 87 -0.27 13.40 -11.37
CA THR A 87 0.57 14.55 -11.03
C THR A 87 0.18 15.72 -11.94
N GLU A 88 -0.20 16.87 -11.38
CA GLU A 88 -0.44 18.08 -12.17
C GLU A 88 0.89 18.74 -12.56
N LEU A 89 1.08 19.01 -13.85
CA LEU A 89 2.23 19.75 -14.37
C LEU A 89 2.10 21.22 -13.94
N SER A 90 2.81 21.63 -12.88
CA SER A 90 3.00 23.05 -12.58
C SER A 90 3.86 23.67 -13.68
N THR A 91 3.24 24.29 -14.68
CA THR A 91 3.94 25.11 -15.67
C THR A 91 4.45 26.38 -15.01
N THR A 92 5.71 26.40 -14.57
CA THR A 92 6.39 27.67 -14.29
C THR A 92 6.58 28.41 -15.62
N LYS A 93 5.78 29.46 -15.82
CA LYS A 93 6.04 30.48 -16.84
C LYS A 93 7.32 31.22 -16.42
N ASN A 94 8.40 30.98 -17.13
CA ASN A 94 9.62 31.78 -16.99
C ASN A 94 9.35 33.17 -17.61
N SER A 95 9.48 34.23 -16.82
CA SER A 95 9.67 35.62 -17.29
C SER A 95 11.12 36.01 -17.14
#